data_AF-A0A533RNZ1-F1
#
_entry.id   AF-A0A533RNZ1-F1
#
_cell.length_a   1.000
_cell.length_b   1.000
_cell.length_c   1.000
_cell.angle_alpha   90.00
_cell.angle_beta   90.00
_cell.angle_gamma   90.00
#
_symmetry.space_group_name_H-M   'P 1'
#
loop_
_entity.id
_entity.type
_entity.pdbx_description
1 polymer ?
#
loop_
_entity_poly.entity_id
_entity_poly.type
_entity_poly.pdbx_seq_one_letter_code
_entity_poly.pdbx_strand_id
1 'polypeptide(L)'
;LTQIKTANPTAKVTVVGGPGSVPAAQITQLTSVFGAGNVERLLSTGSRYDMAAAVSARMRAARGADMRDAVFFANGADSSTFFDALALSAASRSRGIPILLVAKDTVPPATTAEVAALSSQAGSHGVSLIRILGGGPGTVSEAVRVQLGVVPGGRWYGADRYSTSTTIARNCINNFFSSAGYVAVAAMMPDALSGGASIGRREGVLVVTAPTSLPSATGTFLHDTRASMGECYIFGGTGSVSTGVESAMKTKLAP
;
A
#
# COMPACT_ATOMS: atom_id res chain seq x y z
N LEU A 1 22.40 4.27 7.73
CA LEU A 1 22.41 5.38 6.75
C LEU A 1 23.65 5.31 5.85
N THR A 2 24.85 5.15 6.41
CA THR A 2 26.10 5.05 5.63
C THR A 2 26.08 3.94 4.58
N GLN A 3 25.61 2.73 4.92
CA GLN A 3 25.47 1.63 3.95
C GLN A 3 24.57 1.98 2.75
N ILE A 4 23.49 2.74 2.98
CA ILE A 4 22.60 3.20 1.90
C ILE A 4 23.35 4.18 0.99
N LYS A 5 24.09 5.13 1.57
CA LYS A 5 24.89 6.09 0.80
C LYS A 5 26.03 5.43 0.03
N THR A 6 26.69 4.43 0.63
CA THR A 6 27.74 3.64 -0.03
C THR A 6 27.16 2.87 -1.22
N ALA A 7 25.98 2.25 -1.06
CA ALA A 7 25.33 1.51 -2.13
C ALA A 7 24.72 2.42 -3.22
N ASN A 8 24.33 3.65 -2.88
CA ASN A 8 23.81 4.63 -3.82
C ASN A 8 24.25 6.07 -3.44
N PRO A 9 25.40 6.54 -3.96
CA PRO A 9 25.93 7.87 -3.66
C PRO A 9 25.01 9.01 -4.11
N THR A 10 24.12 8.75 -5.08
CA THR A 10 23.18 9.73 -5.64
C THR A 10 21.78 9.68 -5.01
N ALA A 11 21.61 8.92 -3.92
CA ALA A 11 20.31 8.78 -3.28
C ALA A 11 19.75 10.13 -2.81
N LYS A 12 18.51 10.41 -3.24
CA LYS A 12 17.66 11.46 -2.66
C LYS A 12 16.76 10.84 -1.60
N VAL A 13 16.58 11.54 -0.50
CA VAL A 13 15.78 11.12 0.65
C VAL A 13 14.55 12.01 0.75
N THR A 14 13.38 11.41 0.59
CA THR A 14 12.11 12.06 0.90
C THR A 14 11.60 11.54 2.24
N VAL A 15 11.40 12.45 3.18
CA VAL A 15 10.85 12.16 4.50
C VAL A 15 9.33 12.33 4.45
N VAL A 16 8.64 11.22 4.72
CA VAL A 16 7.17 11.16 4.86
C VAL A 16 6.83 11.18 6.35
N GLY A 17 5.96 12.09 6.76
CA GLY A 17 5.58 12.33 8.15
C GLY A 17 6.04 13.69 8.68
N GLY A 18 5.29 14.24 9.63
CA GLY A 18 5.61 15.52 10.28
C GLY A 18 6.64 15.39 11.41
N PRO A 19 7.01 16.50 12.09
CA PRO A 19 7.99 16.52 13.17
C PRO A 19 7.70 15.55 14.33
N GLY A 20 6.43 15.24 14.60
CA GLY A 20 6.05 14.25 15.62
C GLY A 20 6.38 12.80 15.24
N SER A 21 6.49 12.48 13.95
CA SER A 21 6.84 11.13 13.47
C SER A 21 8.33 11.00 13.14
N VAL A 22 8.91 12.04 12.55
CA VAL A 22 10.35 12.13 12.27
C VAL A 22 10.84 13.45 12.86
N PRO A 23 11.42 13.45 14.06
CA PRO A 23 11.91 14.69 14.69
C PRO A 23 13.08 15.33 13.94
N ALA A 24 13.38 16.58 14.27
CA ALA A 24 14.43 17.36 13.62
C ALA A 24 15.83 16.71 13.73
N ALA A 25 16.11 16.04 14.85
CA ALA A 25 17.39 15.35 15.06
C ALA A 25 17.64 14.27 13.99
N GLN A 26 16.62 13.52 13.60
CA GLN A 26 16.71 12.51 12.54
C GLN A 26 16.91 13.15 11.16
N ILE A 27 16.30 14.31 10.90
CA ILE A 27 16.56 15.07 9.67
C ILE A 27 18.02 15.53 9.63
N THR A 28 18.56 16.04 10.73
CA THR A 28 19.98 16.45 10.81
C THR A 28 20.91 15.27 10.51
N GLN A 29 20.61 14.07 11.05
CA GLN A 29 21.38 12.85 10.75
C GLN A 29 21.27 12.43 9.29
N LEU A 30 20.10 12.56 8.65
CA LEU A 30 19.95 12.30 7.22
C LEU A 30 20.77 13.31 6.40
N THR A 31 20.67 14.59 6.74
CA THR A 31 21.37 15.67 6.06
C THR A 31 22.89 15.54 6.17
N SER A 32 23.43 15.10 7.30
CA SER A 32 24.87 14.88 7.45
C SER A 32 25.40 13.74 6.58
N VAL A 33 24.56 12.73 6.27
CA VAL A 33 24.94 11.58 5.44
C VAL A 33 24.69 11.81 3.95
N PHE A 34 23.56 12.41 3.59
CA PHE A 34 23.13 12.54 2.19
C PHE A 34 23.40 13.93 1.59
N GLY A 35 23.63 14.94 2.43
CA GLY A 35 23.76 16.35 2.04
C GLY A 35 22.41 17.06 2.02
N ALA A 36 22.39 18.35 2.40
CA ALA A 36 21.15 19.12 2.56
C ALA A 36 20.33 19.22 1.27
N GLY A 37 20.98 19.33 0.10
CA GLY A 37 20.29 19.35 -1.19
C GLY A 37 19.64 18.02 -1.61
N ASN A 38 19.84 16.95 -0.85
CA ASN A 38 19.31 15.62 -1.14
C ASN A 38 18.29 15.13 -0.11
N VAL A 39 17.95 15.93 0.91
CA VAL A 39 16.97 15.57 1.94
C VAL A 39 15.82 16.56 1.90
N GLU A 40 14.61 16.06 1.66
CA GLU A 40 13.39 16.84 1.61
C GLU A 40 12.36 16.23 2.55
N ARG A 41 11.69 17.04 3.37
CA ARG A 41 10.45 16.61 4.05
C ARG A 41 9.27 17.01 3.20
N LEU A 42 8.44 16.04 2.81
CA LEU A 42 7.34 16.27 1.88
C LEU A 42 6.28 17.22 2.45
N LEU A 43 5.91 17.03 3.73
CA LEU A 43 5.04 17.94 4.48
C LEU A 43 5.46 18.00 5.94
N SER A 44 5.48 19.22 6.49
CA SER A 44 5.81 19.48 7.90
C SER A 44 4.57 19.58 8.80
N THR A 45 3.40 19.87 8.24
CA THR A 45 2.14 20.04 8.96
C THR A 45 1.01 19.31 8.23
N GLY A 46 -0.14 19.22 8.89
CA GLY A 46 -1.31 18.53 8.36
C GLY A 46 -1.47 17.12 8.92
N SER A 47 -2.51 16.46 8.43
CA SER A 47 -2.90 15.11 8.81
C SER A 47 -2.31 14.06 7.87
N ARG A 48 -2.56 12.80 8.19
CA ARG A 48 -2.30 11.66 7.29
C ARG A 48 -3.06 11.75 5.95
N TYR A 49 -4.20 12.45 5.93
CA TYR A 49 -4.98 12.67 4.70
C TYR A 49 -4.27 13.67 3.79
N ASP A 50 -3.74 14.75 4.37
CA ASP A 50 -2.91 15.73 3.67
C ASP A 50 -1.61 15.08 3.16
N MET A 51 -0.99 14.21 3.97
CA MET A 51 0.20 13.45 3.57
C MET A 51 -0.10 12.52 2.39
N ALA A 52 -1.21 11.78 2.42
CA ALA A 52 -1.59 10.90 1.31
C ALA A 52 -1.84 11.70 0.01
N ALA A 53 -2.51 12.86 0.12
CA ALA A 53 -2.71 13.76 -1.01
C ALA A 53 -1.38 14.32 -1.56
N ALA A 54 -0.45 14.72 -0.70
CA ALA A 54 0.86 15.21 -1.13
C ALA A 54 1.73 14.12 -1.79
N VAL A 55 1.66 12.88 -1.29
CA VAL A 55 2.32 11.74 -1.94
C VAL A 55 1.73 11.50 -3.33
N SER A 56 0.40 11.55 -3.47
CA SER A 56 -0.27 11.45 -4.77
C SER A 56 0.15 12.59 -5.73
N ALA A 57 0.19 13.83 -5.25
CA ALA A 57 0.66 14.96 -6.04
C ALA A 57 2.12 14.80 -6.49
N ARG A 58 2.98 14.29 -5.61
CA ARG A 58 4.38 13.97 -5.94
C ARG A 58 4.48 12.85 -6.99
N MET A 59 3.60 11.86 -6.94
CA MET A 59 3.50 10.79 -7.95
C MET A 59 3.07 11.36 -9.29
N ARG A 60 2.06 12.24 -9.34
CA ARG A 60 1.61 12.94 -10.56
C ARG A 60 2.75 13.74 -11.17
N ALA A 61 3.44 14.55 -10.38
CA ALA A 61 4.58 15.34 -10.86
C ALA A 61 5.73 14.47 -11.39
N ALA A 62 5.97 13.30 -10.79
CA ALA A 62 7.05 12.40 -11.19
C ALA A 62 6.73 11.57 -12.44
N ARG A 63 5.45 11.29 -12.70
CA ARG A 63 5.01 10.40 -13.78
C ARG A 63 4.37 11.13 -14.96
N GLY A 64 3.79 12.31 -14.73
CA GLY A 64 3.07 13.06 -15.76
C GLY A 64 2.00 12.21 -16.44
N ALA A 65 2.00 12.21 -17.77
CA ALA A 65 1.07 11.44 -18.61
C ALA A 65 1.17 9.92 -18.42
N ASP A 66 2.29 9.39 -17.90
CA ASP A 66 2.47 7.95 -17.66
C ASP A 66 1.80 7.47 -16.36
N MET A 67 1.25 8.39 -15.55
CA MET A 67 0.53 8.01 -14.35
C MET A 67 -0.78 7.31 -14.71
N ARG A 68 -1.07 6.19 -14.05
CA ARG A 68 -2.32 5.47 -14.25
C ARG A 68 -3.52 6.29 -13.80
N ASP A 69 -4.58 6.23 -14.60
CA ASP A 69 -5.88 6.84 -14.32
C ASP A 69 -6.71 5.99 -13.34
N ALA A 70 -6.10 5.67 -12.20
CA ALA A 70 -6.73 4.96 -11.11
C ALA A 70 -6.34 5.56 -9.76
N VAL A 71 -7.17 5.31 -8.74
CA VAL A 71 -6.88 5.66 -7.35
C VAL A 71 -7.40 4.57 -6.42
N PHE A 72 -6.59 4.26 -5.41
CA PHE A 72 -6.97 3.39 -4.31
C PHE A 72 -7.40 4.22 -3.10
N PHE A 73 -8.40 3.73 -2.38
CA PHE A 73 -8.87 4.29 -1.11
C PHE A 73 -8.77 3.24 -0.01
N ALA A 74 -8.47 3.70 1.20
CA ALA A 74 -8.54 2.88 2.40
C ALA A 74 -8.90 3.74 3.61
N ASN A 75 -9.35 3.10 4.69
CA ASN A 75 -9.55 3.81 5.96
C ASN A 75 -8.19 4.32 6.49
N GLY A 76 -8.16 5.59 6.86
CA GLY A 76 -7.04 6.28 7.45
C GLY A 76 -7.23 6.65 8.93
N ALA A 77 -8.41 6.49 9.51
CA ALA A 77 -8.74 7.05 10.82
C ALA A 77 -7.91 6.40 11.96
N ASP A 78 -7.70 5.10 11.92
CA ASP A 78 -6.96 4.35 12.94
C ASP A 78 -5.63 3.81 12.40
N SER A 79 -4.52 4.29 12.97
CA SER A 79 -3.17 3.88 12.56
C SER A 79 -2.75 2.48 12.99
N SER A 80 -3.55 1.79 13.80
CA SER A 80 -3.30 0.40 14.19
C SER A 80 -3.91 -0.63 13.22
N THR A 81 -4.69 -0.18 12.22
CA THR A 81 -5.50 -1.04 11.36
C THR A 81 -5.31 -0.79 9.85
N PHE A 82 -4.22 -0.14 9.42
CA PHE A 82 -3.92 0.15 8.00
C PHE A 82 -3.66 -1.06 7.10
N PHE A 83 -4.07 -2.26 7.48
CA PHE A 83 -3.87 -3.48 6.70
C PHE A 83 -4.52 -3.41 5.31
N ASP A 84 -5.65 -2.69 5.16
CA ASP A 84 -6.29 -2.49 3.87
C ASP A 84 -5.40 -1.65 2.92
N ALA A 85 -4.85 -0.54 3.42
CA ALA A 85 -3.90 0.29 2.67
C ALA A 85 -2.60 -0.47 2.36
N LEU A 86 -2.12 -1.27 3.31
CA LEU A 86 -0.92 -2.09 3.14
C LEU A 86 -1.14 -3.16 2.06
N ALA A 87 -2.28 -3.85 2.03
CA ALA A 87 -2.59 -4.83 0.99
C ALA A 87 -2.63 -4.20 -0.42
N LEU A 88 -3.00 -2.92 -0.54
CA LEU A 88 -2.98 -2.16 -1.80
C LEU A 88 -1.58 -1.68 -2.22
N SER A 89 -0.62 -1.66 -1.29
CA SER A 89 0.70 -1.03 -1.50
C SER A 89 1.53 -1.67 -2.60
N ALA A 90 1.46 -2.99 -2.77
CA ALA A 90 2.18 -3.70 -3.82
C ALA A 90 1.69 -3.28 -5.22
N ALA A 91 0.37 -3.25 -5.42
CA ALA A 91 -0.25 -2.79 -6.66
C ALA A 91 -0.02 -1.30 -6.89
N SER A 92 -0.08 -0.49 -5.83
CA SER A 92 0.27 0.94 -5.87
C SER A 92 1.69 1.15 -6.41
N ARG A 93 2.67 0.39 -5.92
CA ARG A 93 4.06 0.47 -6.38
C ARG A 93 4.24 -0.09 -7.80
N SER A 94 3.57 -1.20 -8.13
CA SER A 94 3.62 -1.86 -9.44
C SER A 94 3.12 -0.95 -10.56
N ARG A 95 1.96 -0.32 -10.34
CA ARG A 95 1.25 0.45 -11.37
C ARG A 95 1.34 1.97 -11.20
N GLY A 96 1.92 2.47 -10.13
CA GLY A 96 1.96 3.91 -9.86
C GLY A 96 0.58 4.49 -9.53
N ILE A 97 -0.28 3.70 -8.89
CA ILE A 97 -1.63 4.09 -8.47
C ILE A 97 -1.54 4.67 -7.04
N PRO A 98 -1.97 5.91 -6.78
CA PRO A 98 -1.89 6.50 -5.45
C PRO A 98 -2.91 5.85 -4.49
N ILE A 99 -2.56 5.81 -3.21
CA ILE A 99 -3.47 5.40 -2.13
C ILE A 99 -3.86 6.65 -1.35
N LEU A 100 -5.13 7.02 -1.41
CA LEU A 100 -5.71 8.09 -0.61
C LEU A 100 -6.43 7.52 0.60
N LEU A 101 -6.48 8.31 1.67
CA LEU A 101 -7.07 7.89 2.94
C LEU A 101 -8.41 8.58 3.17
N VAL A 102 -9.35 7.87 3.79
CA VAL A 102 -10.65 8.41 4.22
C VAL A 102 -10.98 8.02 5.66
N ALA A 103 -11.92 8.70 6.30
CA ALA A 103 -12.49 8.24 7.56
C ALA A 103 -13.70 7.33 7.30
N LYS A 104 -14.24 6.71 8.35
CA LYS A 104 -15.40 5.81 8.24
C LYS A 104 -16.58 6.48 7.55
N ASP A 105 -16.92 7.69 7.98
CA ASP A 105 -18.13 8.41 7.57
C ASP A 105 -17.82 9.79 6.96
N THR A 106 -16.57 10.04 6.57
CA THR A 106 -16.17 11.33 5.99
C THR A 106 -15.08 11.15 4.95
N VAL A 107 -15.24 11.82 3.80
CA VAL A 107 -14.14 12.08 2.86
C VAL A 107 -13.45 13.38 3.26
N PRO A 108 -12.20 13.36 3.73
CA PRO A 108 -11.49 14.56 4.15
C PRO A 108 -11.29 15.54 2.98
N PRO A 109 -11.24 16.87 3.23
CA PRO A 109 -11.06 17.86 2.17
C PRO A 109 -9.83 17.64 1.29
N ALA A 110 -8.70 17.24 1.88
CA ALA A 110 -7.48 16.92 1.15
C ALA A 110 -7.67 15.77 0.16
N THR A 111 -8.42 14.73 0.56
CA THR A 111 -8.76 13.60 -0.30
C THR A 111 -9.69 14.03 -1.43
N THR A 112 -10.71 14.83 -1.13
CA THR A 112 -11.64 15.37 -2.16
C THR A 112 -10.89 16.19 -3.22
N ALA A 113 -10.01 17.10 -2.78
CA ALA A 113 -9.23 17.94 -3.69
C ALA A 113 -8.31 17.11 -4.59
N GLU A 114 -7.63 16.10 -4.04
CA GLU A 114 -6.74 15.26 -4.83
C GLU A 114 -7.50 14.33 -5.80
N VAL A 115 -8.69 13.83 -5.42
CA VAL A 115 -9.55 13.08 -6.34
C VAL A 115 -9.99 13.95 -7.52
N ALA A 116 -10.28 15.23 -7.29
CA ALA A 116 -10.60 16.16 -8.37
C ALA A 116 -9.41 16.37 -9.33
N ALA A 117 -8.19 16.52 -8.79
CA ALA A 117 -6.97 16.65 -9.58
C ALA A 117 -6.71 15.39 -10.44
N LEU A 118 -6.83 14.20 -9.84
CA LEU A 118 -6.69 12.92 -10.54
C LEU A 118 -7.78 12.72 -11.61
N SER A 119 -9.01 13.17 -11.33
CA SER A 119 -10.12 13.08 -12.29
C SER A 119 -9.92 14.01 -13.49
N SER A 120 -9.37 15.22 -13.27
CA SER A 120 -8.98 16.13 -14.34
C SER A 120 -7.88 15.54 -15.24
N GLN A 121 -6.86 14.92 -14.62
CA GLN A 121 -5.79 14.24 -15.35
C GLN A 121 -6.33 13.08 -16.21
N ALA A 122 -7.15 12.20 -15.64
CA ALA A 122 -7.82 11.14 -16.38
C ALA A 122 -8.67 11.68 -17.56
N GLY A 123 -9.37 12.80 -17.32
CA GLY A 123 -10.10 13.52 -18.38
C GLY A 123 -9.21 14.00 -19.52
N SER A 124 -8.00 14.47 -19.23
CA SER A 124 -7.02 14.85 -20.26
C SER A 124 -6.50 13.66 -21.08
N HIS A 125 -6.60 12.44 -20.54
CA HIS A 125 -6.34 11.19 -21.26
C HIS A 125 -7.59 10.63 -21.97
N GLY A 126 -8.75 11.31 -21.86
CA GLY A 126 -10.00 10.87 -22.47
C GLY A 126 -10.71 9.73 -21.75
N VAL A 127 -10.39 9.48 -20.47
CA VAL A 127 -10.96 8.37 -19.69
C VAL A 127 -11.53 8.82 -18.34
N SER A 128 -12.39 8.00 -17.74
CA SER A 128 -12.83 8.19 -16.36
C SER A 128 -11.81 7.62 -15.37
N LEU A 129 -11.60 8.30 -14.25
CA LEU A 129 -10.76 7.81 -13.16
C LEU A 129 -11.33 6.50 -12.58
N ILE A 130 -10.54 5.44 -12.60
CA ILE A 130 -10.87 4.17 -11.93
C ILE A 130 -10.72 4.35 -10.42
N ARG A 131 -11.74 3.96 -9.66
CA ARG A 131 -11.80 4.19 -8.21
C ARG A 131 -12.05 2.89 -7.47
N ILE A 132 -11.13 2.52 -6.58
CA ILE A 132 -11.16 1.25 -5.86
C ILE A 132 -10.98 1.49 -4.37
N LEU A 133 -11.83 0.86 -3.57
CA LEU A 133 -11.86 0.98 -2.11
C LEU A 133 -11.49 -0.35 -1.46
N GLY A 134 -10.38 -0.37 -0.73
CA GLY A 134 -10.06 -1.43 0.20
C GLY A 134 -10.83 -1.24 1.51
N GLY A 135 -11.47 -2.31 1.99
CA GLY A 135 -12.16 -2.32 3.28
C GLY A 135 -13.69 -2.35 3.17
N GLY A 136 -14.30 -3.06 4.12
CA GLY A 136 -15.74 -3.30 4.15
C GLY A 136 -16.55 -2.11 4.69
N PRO A 137 -17.90 -2.16 4.61
CA PRO A 137 -18.80 -1.10 5.10
C PRO A 137 -18.62 -0.73 6.58
N GLY A 138 -18.12 -1.66 7.39
CA GLY A 138 -17.76 -1.43 8.80
C GLY A 138 -16.61 -0.43 8.97
N THR A 139 -15.67 -0.40 8.02
CA THR A 139 -14.47 0.46 8.04
C THR A 139 -14.65 1.75 7.24
N VAL A 140 -15.34 1.69 6.10
CA VAL A 140 -15.66 2.85 5.25
C VAL A 140 -17.10 2.68 4.81
N SER A 141 -17.97 3.58 5.25
CA SER A 141 -19.41 3.45 5.07
C SER A 141 -19.82 3.50 3.60
N GLU A 142 -21.07 3.13 3.36
CA GLU A 142 -21.62 3.14 2.01
C GLU A 142 -21.80 4.55 1.46
N ALA A 143 -22.14 5.51 2.32
CA ALA A 143 -22.19 6.92 1.96
C ALA A 143 -20.84 7.43 1.46
N VAL A 144 -19.74 7.08 2.14
CA VAL A 144 -18.39 7.46 1.71
C VAL A 144 -18.02 6.80 0.37
N ARG A 145 -18.34 5.52 0.15
CA ARG A 145 -18.09 4.86 -1.15
C ARG A 145 -18.81 5.58 -2.29
N VAL A 146 -20.08 5.92 -2.09
CA VAL A 146 -20.90 6.64 -3.07
C VAL A 146 -20.33 8.03 -3.32
N GLN A 147 -19.97 8.78 -2.26
CA GLN A 147 -19.35 10.10 -2.37
C GLN A 147 -18.03 10.07 -3.15
N LEU A 148 -17.23 9.01 -2.97
CA LEU A 148 -16.00 8.81 -3.73
C LEU A 148 -16.25 8.41 -5.18
N GLY A 149 -17.48 8.02 -5.57
CA GLY A 149 -17.77 7.52 -6.91
C GLY A 149 -17.12 6.15 -7.21
N VAL A 150 -16.82 5.36 -6.17
CA VAL A 150 -16.39 3.97 -6.32
C VAL A 150 -17.62 3.15 -6.67
N VAL A 151 -17.62 2.36 -7.75
CA VAL A 151 -18.76 1.49 -8.13
C VAL A 151 -18.89 0.29 -7.18
N PRO A 152 -20.04 -0.41 -7.09
CA PRO A 152 -20.20 -1.54 -6.17
C PRO A 152 -19.11 -2.61 -6.30
N GLY A 153 -18.73 -2.99 -7.53
CA GLY A 153 -17.62 -3.93 -7.80
C GLY A 153 -16.21 -3.38 -7.52
N GLY A 154 -16.09 -2.08 -7.24
CA GLY A 154 -14.84 -1.41 -6.88
C GLY A 154 -14.53 -1.44 -5.38
N ARG A 155 -15.36 -2.08 -4.54
CA ARG A 155 -15.07 -2.27 -3.12
C ARG A 155 -14.52 -3.67 -2.88
N TRP A 156 -13.27 -3.78 -2.43
CA TRP A 156 -12.57 -5.05 -2.19
C TRP A 156 -12.38 -5.27 -0.69
N TYR A 157 -13.03 -6.30 -0.15
CA TYR A 157 -13.02 -6.57 1.28
C TYR A 157 -13.43 -8.00 1.61
N GLY A 158 -13.12 -8.42 2.84
CA GLY A 158 -13.58 -9.66 3.45
C GLY A 158 -14.07 -9.43 4.88
N ALA A 159 -14.33 -10.52 5.61
CA ALA A 159 -14.81 -10.48 6.99
C ALA A 159 -13.76 -9.98 8.00
N ASP A 160 -12.48 -10.10 7.65
CA ASP A 160 -11.35 -9.71 8.48
C ASP A 160 -10.19 -9.18 7.61
N ARG A 161 -9.08 -8.77 8.25
CA ARG A 161 -7.90 -8.26 7.54
C ARG A 161 -7.24 -9.29 6.61
N TYR A 162 -7.34 -10.58 6.95
CA TYR A 162 -6.70 -11.66 6.19
C TYR A 162 -7.46 -11.90 4.89
N SER A 163 -8.77 -12.11 4.99
CA SER A 163 -9.70 -12.22 3.85
C SER A 163 -9.77 -10.94 3.01
N THR A 164 -9.68 -9.76 3.62
CA THR A 164 -9.57 -8.49 2.87
C THR A 164 -8.27 -8.43 2.07
N SER A 165 -7.12 -8.76 2.67
CA SER A 165 -5.84 -8.74 1.96
C SER A 165 -5.78 -9.73 0.79
N THR A 166 -6.32 -10.94 0.96
CA THR A 166 -6.34 -11.94 -0.12
C THR A 166 -7.36 -11.59 -1.19
N THR A 167 -8.48 -10.96 -0.84
CA THR A 167 -9.45 -10.42 -1.81
C THR A 167 -8.83 -9.30 -2.64
N ILE A 168 -8.10 -8.38 -2.01
CA ILE A 168 -7.36 -7.32 -2.71
C ILE A 168 -6.31 -7.95 -3.63
N ALA A 169 -5.51 -8.90 -3.15
CA ALA A 169 -4.49 -9.57 -3.96
C ALA A 169 -5.09 -10.27 -5.19
N ARG A 170 -6.18 -11.02 -5.03
CA ARG A 170 -6.88 -11.68 -6.16
C ARG A 170 -7.42 -10.66 -7.16
N ASN A 171 -8.05 -9.59 -6.69
CA ASN A 171 -8.55 -8.56 -7.59
C ASN A 171 -7.41 -7.83 -8.31
N CYS A 172 -6.29 -7.55 -7.66
CA CYS A 172 -5.11 -6.99 -8.31
C CYS A 172 -4.56 -7.92 -9.40
N ILE A 173 -4.53 -9.23 -9.17
CA ILE A 173 -4.13 -10.22 -10.18
C ILE A 173 -5.12 -10.24 -11.36
N ASN A 174 -6.42 -10.35 -11.07
CA ASN A 174 -7.46 -10.45 -12.09
C ASN A 174 -7.61 -9.17 -12.93
N ASN A 175 -7.32 -8.01 -12.36
CA ASN A 175 -7.34 -6.71 -13.06
C ASN A 175 -5.96 -6.30 -13.59
N PHE A 176 -4.98 -7.22 -13.62
CA PHE A 176 -3.63 -6.99 -14.14
C PHE A 176 -2.86 -5.84 -13.47
N PHE A 177 -3.18 -5.50 -12.21
CA PHE A 177 -2.38 -4.58 -11.41
C PHE A 177 -1.15 -5.25 -10.79
N SER A 178 -1.24 -6.56 -10.58
CA SER A 178 -0.16 -7.40 -10.08
C SER A 178 -0.19 -8.78 -10.75
N SER A 179 0.80 -9.61 -10.44
CA SER A 179 0.96 -11.00 -10.85
C SER A 179 1.02 -11.91 -9.62
N ALA A 180 0.57 -13.15 -9.77
CA ALA A 180 0.73 -14.19 -8.77
C ALA A 180 2.17 -14.75 -8.70
N GLY A 181 3.05 -14.37 -9.63
CA GLY A 181 4.43 -14.85 -9.70
C GLY A 181 5.27 -14.53 -8.46
N TYR A 182 4.92 -13.48 -7.73
CA TYR A 182 5.59 -13.06 -6.50
C TYR A 182 4.57 -12.70 -5.42
N VAL A 183 4.67 -13.37 -4.27
CA VAL A 183 3.81 -13.11 -3.11
C VAL A 183 4.66 -12.70 -1.93
N ALA A 184 4.31 -11.59 -1.30
CA ALA A 184 4.82 -11.21 0.02
C ALA A 184 3.78 -11.56 1.07
N VAL A 185 4.25 -12.11 2.20
CA VAL A 185 3.43 -12.36 3.38
C VAL A 185 4.04 -11.65 4.57
N ALA A 186 3.22 -10.92 5.32
CA ALA A 186 3.64 -10.22 6.54
C ALA A 186 2.56 -10.31 7.61
N ALA A 187 2.97 -10.35 8.89
CA ALA A 187 2.04 -10.28 10.02
C ALA A 187 1.94 -8.87 10.61
N MET A 188 3.06 -8.13 10.63
CA MET A 188 3.19 -6.85 11.30
C MET A 188 3.23 -5.70 10.27
N MET A 189 2.72 -4.53 10.65
CA MET A 189 2.61 -3.37 9.75
C MET A 189 3.96 -2.86 9.20
N PRO A 190 5.05 -2.74 10.00
CA PRO A 190 6.34 -2.30 9.45
C PRO A 190 6.91 -3.26 8.40
N ASP A 191 6.73 -4.56 8.63
CA ASP A 191 7.14 -5.61 7.70
C ASP A 191 6.29 -5.58 6.43
N ALA A 192 4.97 -5.40 6.57
CA ALA A 192 4.05 -5.25 5.45
C ALA A 192 4.35 -3.99 4.62
N LEU A 193 4.72 -2.87 5.27
CA LEU A 193 5.03 -1.62 4.58
C LEU A 193 6.27 -1.75 3.69
N SER A 194 7.34 -2.34 4.24
CA SER A 194 8.58 -2.59 3.49
C SER A 194 8.39 -3.71 2.45
N GLY A 195 7.65 -4.76 2.80
CA GLY A 195 7.31 -5.88 1.92
C GLY A 195 6.48 -5.48 0.72
N GLY A 196 5.46 -4.64 0.91
CA GLY A 196 4.64 -4.11 -0.17
C GLY A 196 5.45 -3.30 -1.19
N ALA A 197 6.33 -2.42 -0.73
CA ALA A 197 7.23 -1.66 -1.61
C ALA A 197 8.22 -2.57 -2.37
N SER A 198 8.76 -3.59 -1.69
CA SER A 198 9.70 -4.55 -2.28
C SER A 198 9.02 -5.43 -3.34
N ILE A 199 7.91 -6.08 -2.98
CA ILE A 199 7.21 -7.03 -3.85
C ILE A 199 6.51 -6.33 -5.02
N GLY A 200 6.02 -5.11 -4.82
CA GLY A 200 5.41 -4.31 -5.87
C GLY A 200 6.38 -3.93 -6.99
N ARG A 201 7.70 -3.90 -6.72
CA ARG A 201 8.73 -3.73 -7.77
C ARG A 201 8.83 -4.95 -8.69
N ARG A 202 8.44 -6.13 -8.19
CA ARG A 202 8.35 -7.38 -8.96
C ARG A 202 6.93 -7.63 -9.48
N GLU A 203 6.09 -6.59 -9.48
CA GLU A 203 4.67 -6.68 -9.83
C GLU A 203 3.87 -7.68 -8.98
N GLY A 204 4.37 -8.07 -7.81
CA GLY A 204 3.71 -9.07 -6.97
C GLY A 204 2.55 -8.51 -6.14
N VAL A 205 2.07 -9.34 -5.22
CA VAL A 205 1.00 -9.01 -4.26
C VAL A 205 1.48 -9.15 -2.82
N LEU A 206 0.88 -8.38 -1.92
CA LEU A 206 1.07 -8.50 -0.47
C LEU A 206 -0.21 -9.06 0.15
N VAL A 207 -0.09 -10.16 0.88
CA VAL A 207 -1.15 -10.70 1.75
C VAL A 207 -0.69 -10.71 3.19
N VAL A 208 -1.62 -10.74 4.13
CA VAL A 208 -1.28 -10.72 5.56
C VAL A 208 -1.62 -12.05 6.23
N THR A 209 -0.91 -12.36 7.32
CA THR A 209 -1.10 -13.55 8.15
C THR A 209 -1.23 -13.16 9.62
N ALA A 210 -1.70 -14.06 10.48
CA ALA A 210 -1.54 -13.90 11.92
C ALA A 210 -0.12 -14.32 12.35
N PRO A 211 0.41 -13.78 13.47
CA PRO A 211 1.78 -14.06 13.90
C PRO A 211 2.06 -15.52 14.25
N THR A 212 1.07 -16.20 14.83
CA THR A 212 1.24 -17.54 15.44
C THR A 212 0.39 -18.64 14.84
N SER A 213 -0.52 -18.30 13.92
CA SER A 213 -1.34 -19.26 13.17
C SER A 213 -1.54 -18.78 11.73
N LEU A 214 -1.69 -19.71 10.79
CA LEU A 214 -1.99 -19.38 9.40
C LEU A 214 -3.51 -19.24 9.24
N PRO A 215 -4.06 -18.04 8.97
CA PRO A 215 -5.49 -17.88 8.71
C PRO A 215 -5.91 -18.67 7.48
N SER A 216 -7.11 -19.25 7.51
CA SER A 216 -7.63 -20.07 6.41
C SER A 216 -7.64 -19.31 5.08
N ALA A 217 -8.07 -18.04 5.09
CA ALA A 217 -8.09 -17.18 3.91
C ALA A 217 -6.70 -17.04 3.26
N THR A 218 -5.65 -16.81 4.07
CA THR A 218 -4.27 -16.70 3.60
C THR A 218 -3.76 -18.05 3.10
N GLY A 219 -4.00 -19.13 3.83
CA GLY A 219 -3.59 -20.47 3.43
C GLY A 219 -4.25 -20.94 2.11
N THR A 220 -5.53 -20.66 1.92
CA THR A 220 -6.26 -20.94 0.67
C THR A 220 -5.72 -20.09 -0.49
N PHE A 221 -5.47 -18.80 -0.25
CA PHE A 221 -4.84 -17.95 -1.26
C PHE A 221 -3.50 -18.51 -1.75
N LEU A 222 -2.61 -18.91 -0.82
CA LEU A 222 -1.32 -19.50 -1.17
C LEU A 222 -1.48 -20.79 -1.97
N HIS A 223 -2.37 -21.69 -1.52
CA HIS A 223 -2.65 -22.94 -2.22
C HIS A 223 -3.17 -22.72 -3.64
N ASP A 224 -4.14 -21.82 -3.82
CA ASP A 224 -4.79 -21.61 -5.13
C ASP A 224 -3.87 -20.93 -6.14
N THR A 225 -2.91 -20.13 -5.66
CA THR A 225 -1.98 -19.40 -6.52
C THR A 225 -0.66 -20.13 -6.75
N ARG A 226 -0.38 -21.22 -6.03
CA ARG A 226 0.91 -21.93 -6.03
C ARG A 226 1.38 -22.35 -7.42
N ALA A 227 0.47 -22.78 -8.29
CA ALA A 227 0.82 -23.23 -9.65
C ALA A 227 1.38 -22.10 -10.54
N SER A 228 1.00 -20.85 -10.25
CA SER A 228 1.46 -19.64 -10.93
C SER A 228 2.52 -18.85 -10.15
N MET A 229 2.85 -19.31 -8.94
CA MET A 229 3.74 -18.60 -8.02
C MET A 229 5.18 -19.05 -8.24
N GLY A 230 6.07 -18.10 -8.52
CA GLY A 230 7.50 -18.34 -8.61
C GLY A 230 8.14 -18.31 -7.23
N GLU A 231 7.91 -17.25 -6.46
CA GLU A 231 8.50 -17.07 -5.12
C GLU A 231 7.51 -16.50 -4.11
N CYS A 232 7.55 -17.05 -2.90
CA CYS A 232 6.84 -16.53 -1.73
C CYS A 232 7.86 -15.99 -0.71
N TYR A 233 7.74 -14.71 -0.36
CA TYR A 233 8.61 -14.02 0.57
C TYR A 233 7.89 -13.77 1.89
N ILE A 234 8.52 -14.13 3.01
CA ILE A 234 8.06 -13.73 4.34
C ILE A 234 8.80 -12.45 4.73
N PHE A 235 8.06 -11.39 5.02
CA PHE A 235 8.59 -10.16 5.57
C PHE A 235 8.33 -10.14 7.08
N GLY A 236 9.42 -9.98 7.83
CA GLY A 236 9.46 -10.08 9.29
C GLY A 236 10.25 -11.31 9.75
N GLY A 237 10.90 -11.19 10.90
CA GLY A 237 11.60 -12.31 11.53
C GLY A 237 10.64 -13.29 12.21
N THR A 238 11.19 -14.32 12.86
CA THR A 238 10.42 -15.36 13.56
C THR A 238 9.55 -14.83 14.72
N GLY A 239 9.85 -13.63 15.23
CA GLY A 239 9.02 -12.92 16.21
C GLY A 239 7.76 -12.27 15.60
N SER A 240 7.78 -11.95 14.30
CA SER A 240 6.61 -11.44 13.56
C SER A 240 5.79 -12.58 12.96
N VAL A 241 6.47 -13.56 12.35
CA VAL A 241 5.85 -14.72 11.71
C VAL A 241 6.52 -15.97 12.27
N SER A 242 5.80 -16.73 13.09
CA SER A 242 6.40 -17.89 13.76
C SER A 242 6.86 -18.96 12.75
N THR A 243 7.82 -19.78 13.15
CA THR A 243 8.27 -20.94 12.36
C THR A 243 7.15 -21.95 12.07
N GLY A 244 6.14 -22.01 12.96
CA GLY A 244 4.93 -22.81 12.75
C GLY A 244 4.07 -22.27 11.60
N VAL A 245 3.94 -20.94 11.50
CA VAL A 245 3.24 -20.28 10.38
C VAL A 245 4.01 -20.48 9.08
N GLU A 246 5.34 -20.31 9.08
CA GLU A 246 6.19 -20.59 7.92
C GLU A 246 6.02 -22.04 7.44
N SER A 247 6.04 -23.01 8.36
CA SER A 247 5.87 -24.42 8.05
C SER A 247 4.49 -24.71 7.45
N ALA A 248 3.43 -24.09 7.99
CA ALA A 248 2.08 -24.20 7.44
C ALA A 248 1.97 -23.60 6.02
N MET A 249 2.66 -22.50 5.74
CA MET A 249 2.73 -21.91 4.39
C MET A 249 3.44 -22.84 3.42
N LYS A 250 4.57 -23.45 3.83
CA LYS A 250 5.29 -24.45 3.01
C LYS A 250 4.38 -25.62 2.64
N THR A 251 3.57 -26.12 3.57
CA THR A 251 2.58 -27.16 3.29
C THR A 251 1.53 -26.72 2.26
N LYS A 252 1.08 -25.46 2.29
CA LYS A 252 0.11 -24.94 1.31
C LYS A 252 0.71 -24.74 -0.09
N LEU A 253 2.01 -24.52 -0.18
CA LEU A 253 2.74 -24.31 -1.44
C LEU A 253 3.30 -25.60 -2.04
N ALA A 254 3.24 -26.73 -1.32
CA ALA A 254 3.62 -28.02 -1.85
C ALA A 254 2.73 -28.41 -3.05
N PRO A 255 3.27 -29.15 -4.05
CA PRO A 255 2.53 -29.60 -5.24
C PRO A 255 1.23 -30.33 -4.90
#